data_AF-A0A9E8MYS6-F1
#
_entry.id   AF-A0A9E8MYS6-F1
#
_cell.length_a   1.000
_cell.length_b   1.000
_cell.length_c   1.000
_cell.angle_alpha   90.00
_cell.angle_beta   90.00
_cell.angle_gamma   90.00
#
_symmetry.space_group_name_H-M   'P 1'
#
loop_
_entity.id
_entity.type
_entity.pdbx_description
1 polymer ?
#
loop_
_entity_poly.entity_id
_entity_poly.type
_entity_poly.pdbx_seq_one_letter_code
_entity_poly.pdbx_strand_id
1 'polypeptide(L)'
;MNLALKQYSAVDGQNFEDIETSIVVVKDQLDLLAKLFHEFDASGYFSGVGIKQLECLNNGAEYVQLTKNIETRFMNIVKRLKAAYNICCGSETFTDIQKDCIHFYLAIRSIVFKLTKGNAPDTSQMNAKVRELIKEALKSDGVEEIFKLGEDTQKEIDIFDEAYLAKIEKIKLPNTKIKLLKQLLLKAIDELKKTNKIQGIDFSEKFKSIVDKYNERKESDILQSNVLEDFTNEIIDLYHELRKEKNTFQDLGIDLEEKAFYDILKAIAHKYDFNYPRE
;
A
#
# COMPACT_ATOMS: atom_id res chain seq x y z
N MET A 1 -51.16 18.49 -7.05
CA MET A 1 -50.67 17.12 -7.33
C MET A 1 -49.71 17.04 -8.52
N ASN A 2 -49.82 17.91 -9.53
CA ASN A 2 -48.99 17.83 -10.76
C ASN A 2 -47.59 18.48 -10.68
N LEU A 3 -47.26 19.27 -9.64
CA LEU A 3 -45.93 19.88 -9.52
C LEU A 3 -44.88 18.88 -9.01
N ALA A 4 -45.25 18.06 -8.02
CA ALA A 4 -44.40 17.03 -7.44
C ALA A 4 -44.10 15.90 -8.45
N LEU A 5 -45.11 15.46 -9.21
CA LEU A 5 -44.95 14.47 -10.28
C LEU A 5 -44.05 14.99 -11.42
N LYS A 6 -44.12 16.29 -11.75
CA LYS A 6 -43.30 16.88 -12.82
C LYS A 6 -41.84 17.08 -12.40
N GLN A 7 -41.60 17.44 -11.13
CA GLN A 7 -40.26 17.49 -10.55
C GLN A 7 -39.64 16.09 -10.42
N TYR A 8 -40.40 15.07 -10.03
CA TYR A 8 -39.92 13.68 -10.05
C TYR A 8 -39.62 13.21 -11.47
N SER A 9 -40.49 13.46 -12.46
CA SER A 9 -40.27 13.00 -13.84
C SER A 9 -39.06 13.66 -14.55
N ALA A 10 -38.71 14.90 -14.19
CA ALA A 10 -37.56 15.60 -14.78
C ALA A 10 -36.24 15.19 -14.11
N VAL A 11 -36.27 14.88 -12.81
CA VAL A 11 -35.12 14.37 -12.05
C VAL A 11 -34.86 12.90 -12.40
N ASP A 12 -35.90 12.10 -12.64
CA ASP A 12 -35.76 10.73 -13.11
C ASP A 12 -35.07 10.69 -14.48
N GLY A 13 -35.43 11.55 -15.44
CA GLY A 13 -34.76 11.60 -16.75
C GLY A 13 -33.24 11.82 -16.69
N GLN A 14 -32.78 12.75 -15.85
CA GLN A 14 -31.33 12.95 -15.61
C GLN A 14 -30.68 11.78 -14.87
N ASN A 15 -31.35 11.21 -13.85
CA ASN A 15 -30.85 10.03 -13.14
C ASN A 15 -30.74 8.81 -14.07
N PHE A 16 -31.69 8.61 -14.99
CA PHE A 16 -31.65 7.54 -15.98
C PHE A 16 -30.49 7.72 -16.98
N GLU A 17 -30.28 8.94 -17.51
CA GLU A 17 -29.12 9.26 -18.37
C GLU A 17 -27.78 9.06 -17.64
N ASP A 18 -27.71 9.43 -16.35
CA ASP A 18 -26.53 9.24 -15.50
C ASP A 18 -26.26 7.75 -15.22
N ILE A 19 -27.30 6.92 -15.07
CA ILE A 19 -27.18 5.46 -14.91
C ILE A 19 -26.68 4.80 -16.19
N GLU A 20 -27.26 5.12 -17.35
CA GLU A 20 -26.83 4.54 -18.63
C GLU A 20 -25.38 4.92 -18.95
N THR A 21 -25.01 6.19 -18.74
CA THR A 21 -23.64 6.67 -18.90
C THR A 21 -22.68 5.95 -17.94
N SER A 22 -23.09 5.76 -16.68
CA SER A 22 -22.29 5.02 -15.69
C SER A 22 -22.08 3.56 -16.08
N ILE A 23 -23.10 2.90 -16.67
CA ILE A 23 -22.97 1.53 -17.17
C ILE A 23 -21.92 1.44 -18.27
N VAL A 24 -21.90 2.40 -19.21
CA VAL A 24 -20.87 2.46 -20.27
C VAL A 24 -19.49 2.59 -19.64
N VAL A 25 -19.32 3.53 -18.70
CA VAL A 25 -18.03 3.73 -18.01
C VAL A 25 -17.57 2.46 -17.29
N VAL A 26 -18.47 1.75 -16.60
CA VAL A 26 -18.13 0.48 -15.93
C VAL A 26 -17.61 -0.55 -16.94
N LYS A 27 -18.29 -0.72 -18.07
CA LYS A 27 -17.88 -1.68 -19.12
C LYS A 27 -16.53 -1.30 -19.74
N ASP A 28 -16.31 -0.02 -20.01
CA ASP A 28 -15.03 0.48 -20.52
C ASP A 28 -13.88 0.25 -19.53
N GLN A 29 -14.11 0.52 -18.23
CA GLN A 29 -13.10 0.26 -17.21
C GLN A 29 -12.83 -1.24 -17.04
N LEU A 30 -13.84 -2.10 -17.17
CA LEU A 30 -13.65 -3.56 -17.14
C LEU A 30 -12.81 -4.05 -18.32
N ASP A 31 -13.03 -3.53 -19.53
CA ASP A 31 -12.22 -3.84 -20.71
C ASP A 31 -10.76 -3.38 -20.53
N LEU A 32 -10.55 -2.17 -20.00
CA LEU A 32 -9.20 -1.68 -19.68
C LEU A 32 -8.50 -2.53 -18.63
N LEU A 33 -9.22 -3.04 -17.63
CA LEU A 33 -8.65 -3.95 -16.61
C LEU A 33 -8.33 -5.32 -17.21
N ALA A 34 -9.20 -5.86 -18.06
CA ALA A 34 -8.94 -7.13 -18.76
C ALA A 34 -7.66 -7.04 -19.62
N LYS A 35 -7.46 -5.91 -20.33
CA LYS A 35 -6.22 -5.64 -21.07
C LYS A 35 -5.01 -5.50 -20.15
N LEU A 36 -5.17 -4.87 -18.99
CA LEU A 36 -4.08 -4.74 -18.02
C LEU A 36 -3.69 -6.09 -17.40
N PHE A 37 -4.65 -7.00 -17.25
CA PHE A 37 -4.48 -8.34 -16.64
C PHE A 37 -4.29 -9.46 -17.66
N HIS A 38 -4.05 -9.16 -18.94
CA HIS A 38 -4.03 -10.19 -19.99
C HIS A 38 -2.95 -11.26 -19.80
N GLU A 39 -1.85 -10.96 -19.09
CA GLU A 39 -0.79 -11.92 -18.75
C GLU A 39 -0.99 -12.61 -17.39
N PHE A 40 -2.03 -12.21 -16.63
CA PHE A 40 -2.31 -12.75 -15.31
C PHE A 40 -3.38 -13.84 -15.37
N ASP A 41 -3.09 -15.00 -14.79
CA ASP A 41 -4.08 -16.08 -14.67
C ASP A 41 -5.03 -15.85 -13.47
N ALA A 42 -6.23 -15.35 -13.76
CA ALA A 42 -7.28 -15.16 -12.77
C ALA A 42 -8.18 -16.39 -12.55
N SER A 43 -7.91 -17.53 -13.21
CA SER A 43 -8.75 -18.73 -13.14
C SER A 43 -8.96 -19.24 -11.71
N GLY A 44 -7.95 -19.10 -10.84
CA GLY A 44 -8.01 -19.49 -9.44
C GLY A 44 -9.08 -18.75 -8.62
N TYR A 45 -9.43 -17.52 -9.00
CA TYR A 45 -10.49 -16.76 -8.34
C TYR A 45 -11.89 -17.18 -8.81
N PHE A 46 -12.08 -17.36 -10.12
CA PHE A 46 -13.39 -17.63 -10.70
C PHE A 46 -13.79 -19.12 -10.66
N SER A 47 -12.83 -20.03 -10.70
CA SER A 47 -13.07 -21.48 -10.63
C SER A 47 -12.71 -22.13 -9.30
N GLY A 48 -11.88 -21.44 -8.49
CA GLY A 48 -11.43 -21.95 -7.20
C GLY A 48 -12.40 -21.66 -6.05
N VAL A 49 -12.08 -22.22 -4.88
CA VAL A 49 -12.86 -22.04 -3.65
C VAL A 49 -11.92 -21.80 -2.47
N GLY A 50 -12.30 -20.89 -1.57
CA GLY A 50 -11.56 -20.62 -0.33
C GLY A 50 -10.12 -20.20 -0.59
N ILE A 51 -9.17 -21.05 -0.19
CA ILE A 51 -7.72 -20.79 -0.27
C ILE A 51 -7.26 -20.44 -1.69
N LYS A 52 -7.79 -21.11 -2.72
CA LYS A 52 -7.40 -20.81 -4.11
C LYS A 52 -7.83 -19.40 -4.55
N GLN A 53 -8.98 -18.93 -4.06
CA GLN A 53 -9.44 -17.57 -4.36
C GLN A 53 -8.56 -16.55 -3.64
N LEU A 54 -8.18 -16.85 -2.39
CA LEU A 54 -7.28 -16.04 -1.59
C LEU A 54 -5.89 -15.92 -2.23
N GLU A 55 -5.27 -17.04 -2.59
CA GLU A 55 -3.97 -17.06 -3.28
C GLU A 55 -4.03 -16.27 -4.59
N CYS A 56 -5.11 -16.41 -5.36
CA CYS A 56 -5.30 -15.64 -6.58
C CYS A 56 -5.39 -14.13 -6.33
N LEU A 57 -6.04 -13.70 -5.23
CA LEU A 57 -6.10 -12.29 -4.85
C LEU A 57 -4.72 -11.74 -4.43
N ASN A 58 -3.95 -12.52 -3.67
CA ASN A 58 -2.59 -12.15 -3.28
C ASN A 58 -1.65 -12.06 -4.49
N ASN A 59 -1.73 -13.03 -5.40
CA ASN A 59 -0.98 -13.00 -6.66
C ASN A 59 -1.43 -11.83 -7.55
N GLY A 60 -2.72 -11.49 -7.57
CA GLY A 60 -3.24 -10.35 -8.31
C GLY A 60 -2.74 -9.01 -7.73
N ALA A 61 -2.67 -8.90 -6.40
CA ALA A 61 -2.03 -7.76 -5.75
C ALA A 61 -0.55 -7.68 -6.08
N GLU A 62 0.17 -8.81 -6.04
CA GLU A 62 1.58 -8.89 -6.41
C GLU A 62 1.82 -8.45 -7.86
N TYR A 63 0.99 -8.93 -8.80
CA TYR A 63 1.06 -8.58 -10.23
C TYR A 63 0.89 -7.08 -10.47
N VAL A 64 -0.09 -6.45 -9.82
CA VAL A 64 -0.32 -5.00 -9.94
C VAL A 64 0.86 -4.17 -9.42
N GLN A 65 1.66 -4.74 -8.52
CA GLN A 65 2.77 -4.05 -7.86
C GLN A 65 4.11 -4.20 -8.58
N LEU A 66 4.16 -4.91 -9.71
CA LEU A 66 5.37 -5.15 -10.49
C LEU A 66 6.13 -3.86 -10.82
N THR A 67 5.41 -2.84 -11.31
CA THR A 67 5.97 -1.51 -11.57
C THR A 67 5.07 -0.41 -11.02
N LYS A 68 5.66 0.77 -10.78
CA LYS A 68 4.88 1.92 -10.33
C LYS A 68 3.84 2.35 -11.36
N ASN A 69 4.12 2.17 -12.65
CA ASN A 69 3.21 2.50 -13.74
C ASN A 69 1.96 1.60 -13.72
N ILE A 70 2.16 0.27 -13.64
CA ILE A 70 1.06 -0.71 -13.58
C ILE A 70 0.19 -0.44 -12.36
N GLU A 71 0.81 -0.27 -11.19
CA GLU A 71 0.11 0.04 -9.95
C GLU A 71 -0.74 1.31 -10.08
N THR A 72 -0.15 2.40 -10.56
CA THR A 72 -0.85 3.69 -10.70
C THR A 72 -1.99 3.60 -11.69
N ARG A 73 -1.78 2.93 -12.83
CA ARG A 73 -2.79 2.72 -13.87
C ARG A 73 -3.95 1.89 -13.33
N PHE A 74 -3.68 0.75 -12.71
CA PHE A 74 -4.69 -0.09 -12.05
C PHE A 74 -5.49 0.70 -11.03
N MET A 75 -4.82 1.41 -10.12
CA MET A 75 -5.48 2.18 -9.07
C MET A 75 -6.35 3.30 -9.64
N ASN A 76 -6.00 3.91 -10.77
CA ASN A 76 -6.84 4.92 -11.41
C ASN A 76 -8.07 4.30 -12.10
N ILE A 77 -7.89 3.18 -12.82
CA ILE A 77 -8.99 2.50 -13.50
C ILE A 77 -10.01 1.98 -12.48
N VAL A 78 -9.57 1.27 -11.44
CA VAL A 78 -10.49 0.72 -10.43
C VAL A 78 -11.16 1.84 -9.62
N LYS A 79 -10.51 3.00 -9.43
CA LYS A 79 -11.16 4.17 -8.81
C LYS A 79 -12.35 4.66 -9.64
N ARG A 80 -12.18 4.77 -10.96
CA ARG A 80 -13.24 5.18 -11.90
C ARG A 80 -14.34 4.14 -11.98
N LEU A 81 -13.95 2.85 -12.07
CA LEU A 81 -14.87 1.71 -12.04
C LEU A 81 -15.76 1.77 -10.81
N LYS A 82 -15.16 1.90 -9.62
CA LYS A 82 -15.91 1.99 -8.36
C LYS A 82 -16.88 3.17 -8.37
N ALA A 83 -16.42 4.36 -8.76
CA ALA A 83 -17.27 5.55 -8.76
C ALA A 83 -18.49 5.39 -9.67
N ALA A 84 -18.31 4.84 -10.88
CA ALA A 84 -19.42 4.58 -11.80
C ALA A 84 -20.32 3.44 -11.31
N TYR A 85 -19.73 2.35 -10.80
CA TYR A 85 -20.47 1.22 -10.27
C TYR A 85 -21.34 1.62 -9.06
N ASN A 86 -20.85 2.53 -8.20
CA ASN A 86 -21.64 3.04 -7.09
C ASN A 86 -22.97 3.69 -7.53
N ILE A 87 -23.04 4.24 -8.74
CA ILE A 87 -24.22 4.91 -9.30
C ILE A 87 -25.17 3.89 -9.93
N CYS A 88 -24.63 2.88 -10.61
CA CYS A 88 -25.43 1.94 -11.41
C CYS A 88 -25.54 0.51 -10.83
N CYS A 89 -25.02 0.23 -9.62
CA CYS A 89 -25.00 -1.13 -9.06
C CYS A 89 -26.39 -1.73 -8.83
N GLY A 90 -27.43 -0.91 -8.70
CA GLY A 90 -28.83 -1.33 -8.58
C GLY A 90 -29.48 -1.70 -9.92
N SER A 91 -28.81 -1.50 -11.05
CA SER A 91 -29.32 -1.89 -12.36
C SER A 91 -29.13 -3.40 -12.60
N GLU A 92 -30.12 -4.03 -13.24
CA GLU A 92 -30.05 -5.45 -13.64
C GLU A 92 -29.19 -5.68 -14.90
N THR A 93 -28.52 -4.63 -15.40
CA THR A 93 -27.78 -4.63 -16.67
C THR A 93 -26.46 -5.42 -16.61
N PHE A 94 -25.93 -5.69 -15.42
CA PHE A 94 -24.67 -6.42 -15.25
C PHE A 94 -24.90 -7.92 -15.08
N THR A 95 -24.23 -8.70 -15.93
CA THR A 95 -24.14 -10.15 -15.78
C THR A 95 -23.40 -10.53 -14.49
N ASP A 96 -23.65 -11.74 -13.98
CA ASP A 96 -22.96 -12.22 -12.77
C ASP A 96 -21.44 -12.29 -12.97
N ILE A 97 -20.98 -12.66 -14.17
CA ILE A 97 -19.56 -12.66 -14.53
C ILE A 97 -18.98 -11.23 -14.42
N GLN A 98 -19.67 -10.22 -14.91
CA GLN A 98 -19.22 -8.83 -14.79
C GLN A 98 -19.16 -8.39 -13.33
N LYS A 99 -20.16 -8.75 -12.50
CA LYS A 99 -20.17 -8.47 -11.06
C LYS A 99 -18.99 -9.14 -10.36
N ASP A 100 -18.69 -10.39 -10.69
CA ASP A 100 -17.56 -11.13 -10.13
C ASP A 100 -16.22 -10.50 -10.52
N CYS A 101 -16.06 -10.05 -11.77
CA CYS A 101 -14.88 -9.29 -12.21
C CYS A 101 -14.75 -7.97 -11.45
N ILE A 102 -15.85 -7.23 -11.26
CA ILE A 102 -15.84 -5.99 -10.47
C ILE A 102 -15.36 -6.28 -9.04
N HIS A 103 -15.91 -7.30 -8.39
CA HIS A 103 -15.50 -7.68 -7.04
C HIS A 103 -14.04 -8.11 -6.97
N PHE A 104 -13.54 -8.87 -7.95
CA PHE A 104 -12.15 -9.29 -8.05
C PHE A 104 -11.19 -8.08 -8.07
N TYR A 105 -11.42 -7.13 -8.97
CA TYR A 105 -10.56 -5.95 -9.07
C TYR A 105 -10.68 -5.02 -7.87
N LEU A 106 -11.88 -4.88 -7.30
CA LEU A 106 -12.07 -4.13 -6.07
C LEU A 106 -11.32 -4.80 -4.90
N ALA A 107 -11.31 -6.13 -4.82
CA ALA A 107 -10.60 -6.87 -3.78
C ALA A 107 -9.08 -6.68 -3.88
N ILE A 108 -8.50 -6.84 -5.08
CA ILE A 108 -7.09 -6.54 -5.33
C ILE A 108 -6.75 -5.10 -4.96
N ARG A 109 -7.59 -4.14 -5.38
CA ARG A 109 -7.42 -2.73 -4.99
C ARG A 109 -7.41 -2.56 -3.48
N SER A 110 -8.32 -3.22 -2.75
CA SER A 110 -8.38 -3.12 -1.30
C SER A 110 -7.11 -3.67 -0.64
N ILE A 111 -6.58 -4.80 -1.12
CA ILE A 111 -5.31 -5.36 -0.65
C ILE A 111 -4.17 -4.37 -0.90
N VAL A 112 -4.01 -3.88 -2.14
CA VAL A 112 -2.95 -2.91 -2.50
C VAL A 112 -3.08 -1.59 -1.73
N PHE A 113 -4.31 -1.10 -1.52
CA PHE A 113 -4.53 0.13 -0.78
C PHE A 113 -4.22 -0.05 0.72
N LYS A 114 -4.59 -1.19 1.30
CA LYS A 114 -4.26 -1.51 2.69
C LYS A 114 -2.75 -1.61 2.86
N LEU A 115 -2.05 -2.29 1.95
CA LEU A 115 -0.57 -2.36 1.88
C LEU A 115 0.13 -1.01 1.68
N THR A 116 -0.54 0.02 1.18
CA THR A 116 0.10 1.32 0.89
C THR A 116 -0.28 2.43 1.86
N LYS A 117 -1.52 2.44 2.37
CA LYS A 117 -2.07 3.56 3.14
C LYS A 117 -2.67 3.16 4.50
N GLY A 118 -2.63 1.89 4.89
CA GLY A 118 -3.12 1.39 6.19
C GLY A 118 -4.65 1.25 6.28
N ASN A 119 -5.40 2.26 5.83
CA ASN A 119 -6.87 2.23 5.84
C ASN A 119 -7.42 1.76 4.50
N ALA A 120 -8.12 0.62 4.45
CA ALA A 120 -8.75 0.14 3.22
C ALA A 120 -9.87 1.11 2.76
N PRO A 121 -10.05 1.33 1.44
CA PRO A 121 -11.18 2.11 0.95
C PRO A 121 -12.49 1.38 1.28
N ASP A 122 -13.58 2.14 1.39
CA ASP A 122 -14.89 1.60 1.76
C ASP A 122 -15.25 0.34 0.92
N THR A 123 -15.42 -0.79 1.61
CA THR A 123 -15.75 -2.09 1.00
C THR A 123 -17.26 -2.37 1.05
N SER A 124 -18.09 -1.40 1.46
CA SER A 124 -19.55 -1.49 1.62
C SER A 124 -20.30 -2.06 0.40
N GLN A 125 -19.71 -2.00 -0.79
CA GLN A 125 -20.30 -2.54 -2.02
C GLN A 125 -19.83 -3.94 -2.41
N MET A 126 -18.85 -4.51 -1.70
CA MET A 126 -18.41 -5.89 -1.90
C MET A 126 -19.36 -6.88 -1.25
N ASN A 127 -19.52 -8.06 -1.86
CA ASN A 127 -20.17 -9.19 -1.22
C ASN A 127 -19.47 -9.54 0.12
N ALA A 128 -20.23 -9.89 1.16
CA ALA A 128 -19.72 -10.31 2.47
C ALA A 128 -18.63 -11.41 2.35
N LYS A 129 -18.82 -12.36 1.43
CA LYS A 129 -17.84 -13.41 1.13
C LYS A 129 -16.50 -12.84 0.66
N VAL A 130 -16.53 -11.83 -0.22
CA VAL A 130 -15.31 -11.19 -0.76
C VAL A 130 -14.61 -10.37 0.33
N ARG A 131 -15.37 -9.72 1.22
CA ARG A 131 -14.78 -9.03 2.38
C ARG A 131 -14.06 -9.99 3.32
N GLU A 132 -14.67 -11.15 3.61
CA GLU A 132 -14.01 -12.16 4.44
C GLU A 132 -12.77 -12.73 3.75
N LEU A 133 -12.83 -13.01 2.43
CA LEU A 133 -11.64 -13.41 1.67
C LEU A 133 -10.51 -12.38 1.73
N ILE A 134 -10.82 -11.07 1.64
CA ILE A 134 -9.81 -10.02 1.80
C ILE A 134 -9.24 -10.03 3.22
N LYS A 135 -10.09 -10.21 4.23
CA LYS A 135 -9.66 -10.26 5.62
C LYS A 135 -8.73 -11.45 5.85
N GLU A 136 -9.08 -12.63 5.33
CA GLU A 136 -8.26 -13.84 5.40
C GLU A 136 -6.96 -13.70 4.61
N ALA A 137 -7.00 -13.10 3.42
CA ALA A 137 -5.81 -12.84 2.59
C ALA A 137 -4.74 -12.05 3.34
N LEU A 138 -5.18 -11.04 4.08
CA LEU A 138 -4.30 -10.19 4.89
C LEU A 138 -3.81 -10.89 6.17
N LYS A 139 -4.55 -11.90 6.67
CA LYS A 139 -4.15 -12.71 7.84
C LYS A 139 -3.14 -13.78 7.49
N SER A 140 -3.34 -14.46 6.36
CA SER A 140 -2.60 -15.66 5.99
C SER A 140 -1.10 -15.42 5.76
N ASP A 141 -0.72 -14.22 5.32
CA ASP A 141 0.68 -13.89 4.99
C ASP A 141 1.45 -13.19 6.12
N GLY A 142 0.97 -13.27 7.37
CA GLY A 142 1.62 -12.60 8.52
C GLY A 142 1.49 -11.07 8.50
N VAL A 143 0.68 -10.53 7.59
CA VAL A 143 0.51 -9.08 7.38
C VAL A 143 -0.42 -8.46 8.43
N GLU A 144 -1.26 -9.26 9.09
CA GLU A 144 -2.18 -8.78 10.14
C GLU A 144 -1.46 -8.05 11.28
N GLU A 145 -0.31 -8.56 11.73
CA GLU A 145 0.47 -7.89 12.78
C GLU A 145 1.09 -6.57 12.30
N ILE A 146 1.44 -6.48 11.01
CA ILE A 146 2.02 -5.26 10.41
C ILE A 146 0.93 -4.19 10.22
N PHE A 147 -0.33 -4.59 10.01
CA PHE A 147 -1.44 -3.65 9.92
C PHE A 147 -1.90 -3.12 11.29
N LYS A 148 -1.74 -3.89 12.37
CA LYS A 148 -1.93 -3.37 13.73
C LYS A 148 -1.00 -2.18 14.02
N LEU A 149 0.16 -2.16 13.39
CA LEU A 149 1.13 -1.07 13.46
C LEU A 149 0.57 0.26 12.90
N GLY A 150 -0.47 0.22 12.06
CA GLY A 150 -1.12 1.39 11.43
C GLY A 150 -2.50 1.74 12.01
N GLU A 151 -3.00 0.95 12.94
CA GLU A 151 -4.20 1.29 13.72
C GLU A 151 -3.73 1.96 15.01
N ASP A 152 -4.00 3.26 15.17
CA ASP A 152 -3.60 4.09 16.34
C ASP A 152 -4.17 3.58 17.69
N THR A 153 -4.88 2.45 17.70
CA THR A 153 -5.75 1.99 18.79
C THR A 153 -5.27 0.74 19.52
N GLN A 154 -4.18 0.06 19.13
CA GLN A 154 -3.71 -1.11 19.89
C GLN A 154 -2.19 -1.12 20.12
N LYS A 155 -1.84 -1.22 21.43
CA LYS A 155 -0.54 -1.51 22.07
C LYS A 155 0.69 -1.17 21.23
N GLU A 156 1.48 -0.19 21.69
CA GLU A 156 2.84 0.13 21.23
C GLU A 156 3.57 -1.14 20.74
N ILE A 157 3.46 -1.42 19.46
CA ILE A 157 4.29 -2.42 18.81
C ILE A 157 5.66 -1.77 18.77
N ASP A 158 6.63 -2.40 19.42
CA ASP A 158 8.01 -1.95 19.29
C ASP A 158 8.43 -2.13 17.83
N ILE A 159 8.44 -1.00 17.10
CA ILE A 159 8.79 -0.92 15.68
C ILE A 159 10.24 -1.39 15.45
N PHE A 160 11.04 -1.47 16.52
CA PHE A 160 12.44 -1.87 16.53
C PHE A 160 12.69 -3.33 16.98
N ASP A 161 11.63 -4.13 17.19
CA ASP A 161 11.75 -5.55 17.55
C ASP A 161 12.08 -6.43 16.33
N GLU A 162 13.16 -7.22 16.44
CA GLU A 162 13.66 -8.13 15.41
C GLU A 162 12.63 -9.21 15.03
N ALA A 163 11.74 -9.59 15.95
CA ALA A 163 10.71 -10.56 15.66
C ALA A 163 9.78 -10.09 14.52
N TYR A 164 9.58 -8.78 14.36
CA TYR A 164 8.76 -8.22 13.29
C TYR A 164 9.49 -8.23 11.95
N LEU A 165 10.77 -7.86 11.91
CA LEU A 165 11.57 -7.91 10.70
C LEU A 165 11.65 -9.35 10.17
N ALA A 166 11.90 -10.32 11.06
CA ALA A 166 11.94 -11.74 10.72
C ALA A 166 10.60 -12.29 10.18
N LYS A 167 9.46 -11.69 10.56
CA LYS A 167 8.15 -12.05 9.98
C LYS A 167 8.03 -11.52 8.55
N ILE A 168 8.48 -10.30 8.27
CA ILE A 168 8.45 -9.71 6.93
C ILE A 168 9.38 -10.48 5.97
N GLU A 169 10.56 -10.88 6.43
CA GLU A 169 11.52 -11.64 5.62
C GLU A 169 10.95 -12.98 5.13
N LYS A 170 10.07 -13.62 5.91
CA LYS A 170 9.41 -14.90 5.56
C LYS A 170 8.33 -14.77 4.49
N ILE A 171 7.90 -13.55 4.15
CA ILE A 171 6.89 -13.31 3.12
C ILE A 171 7.44 -13.77 1.76
N LYS A 172 6.67 -14.59 1.05
CA LYS A 172 7.06 -15.15 -0.25
C LYS A 172 6.79 -14.21 -1.42
N LEU A 173 5.95 -13.20 -1.21
CA LEU A 173 5.53 -12.21 -2.21
C LEU A 173 6.50 -11.02 -2.19
N PRO A 174 7.42 -10.87 -3.16
CA PRO A 174 8.54 -9.92 -3.06
C PRO A 174 8.11 -8.45 -3.10
N ASN A 175 7.21 -8.05 -4.00
CA ASN A 175 6.73 -6.66 -4.06
C ASN A 175 5.94 -6.31 -2.79
N THR A 176 5.12 -7.25 -2.31
CA THR A 176 4.40 -7.12 -1.03
C THR A 176 5.37 -6.95 0.15
N LYS A 177 6.40 -7.80 0.25
CA LYS A 177 7.47 -7.70 1.27
C LYS A 177 8.11 -6.32 1.27
N ILE A 178 8.52 -5.83 0.10
CA ILE A 178 9.15 -4.53 -0.05
C ILE A 178 8.24 -3.39 0.42
N LYS A 179 6.93 -3.44 0.10
CA LYS A 179 6.00 -2.42 0.59
C LYS A 179 5.87 -2.39 2.11
N LEU A 180 5.85 -3.57 2.73
CA LEU A 180 5.78 -3.68 4.18
C LEU A 180 7.06 -3.17 4.84
N LEU A 181 8.23 -3.50 4.30
CA LEU A 181 9.51 -2.94 4.74
C LEU A 181 9.54 -1.41 4.61
N LYS A 182 9.07 -0.86 3.48
CA LYS A 182 8.94 0.59 3.29
C LYS A 182 8.06 1.23 4.36
N GLN A 183 6.92 0.62 4.68
CA GLN A 183 6.01 1.15 5.71
C GLN A 183 6.61 1.07 7.12
N LEU A 184 7.26 -0.05 7.45
CA LEU A 184 7.94 -0.24 8.73
C LEU A 184 9.02 0.83 8.91
N LEU A 185 9.89 0.97 7.92
CA LEU A 185 11.00 1.91 7.97
C LEU A 185 10.51 3.37 8.01
N LEU A 186 9.49 3.73 7.23
CA LEU A 186 8.91 5.08 7.26
C LEU A 186 8.42 5.43 8.68
N LYS A 187 7.73 4.50 9.35
CA LYS A 187 7.25 4.72 10.73
C LYS A 187 8.39 4.81 11.74
N ALA A 188 9.40 3.96 11.59
CA ALA A 188 10.59 4.00 12.44
C ALA A 188 11.33 5.34 12.31
N ILE A 189 11.45 5.86 11.09
CA ILE A 189 12.02 7.19 10.81
C ILE A 189 11.15 8.29 11.41
N ASP A 190 9.83 8.23 11.23
CA ASP A 190 8.90 9.21 11.80
C ASP A 190 8.93 9.21 13.34
N GLU A 191 9.13 8.06 13.97
CA GLU A 191 9.32 7.94 15.41
C GLU A 191 10.64 8.57 15.86
N LEU A 192 11.76 8.26 15.19
CA LEU A 192 13.05 8.89 15.47
C LEU A 192 12.99 10.40 15.30
N LYS A 193 12.27 10.88 14.27
CA LYS A 193 12.13 12.31 13.97
C LYS A 193 11.42 13.10 15.07
N LYS A 194 10.62 12.45 15.91
CA LYS A 194 9.96 13.09 17.07
C LYS A 194 10.96 13.49 18.16
N THR A 195 12.03 12.71 18.35
CA THR A 195 13.07 12.97 19.35
C THR A 195 14.30 13.63 18.73
N ASN A 196 14.79 13.11 17.61
CA ASN A 196 15.97 13.60 16.91
C ASN A 196 15.64 13.99 15.45
N LYS A 197 15.29 15.26 15.26
CA LYS A 197 14.88 15.78 13.95
C LYS A 197 16.02 15.78 12.92
N ILE A 198 17.27 15.99 13.34
CA ILE A 198 18.42 16.04 12.43
C ILE A 198 18.65 14.65 11.82
N GLN A 199 18.77 13.61 12.65
CA GLN A 199 18.89 12.24 12.17
C GLN A 199 17.65 11.80 11.39
N GLY A 200 16.46 12.17 11.86
CA GLY A 200 15.21 11.87 11.14
C GLY A 200 15.19 12.43 9.71
N ILE A 201 15.82 13.59 9.46
CA ILE A 201 15.96 14.15 8.10
C ILE A 201 16.97 13.33 7.27
N ASP A 202 18.15 13.02 7.82
CA ASP A 202 19.18 12.21 7.13
C ASP A 202 18.64 10.85 6.68
N PHE A 203 17.99 10.12 7.59
CA PHE A 203 17.37 8.84 7.28
C PHE A 203 16.21 8.98 6.29
N SER A 204 15.44 10.08 6.35
CA SER A 204 14.39 10.35 5.35
C SER A 204 14.97 10.52 3.95
N GLU A 205 16.13 11.16 3.81
CA GLU A 205 16.80 11.37 2.52
C GLU A 205 17.36 10.06 1.97
N LYS A 206 18.04 9.26 2.81
CA LYS A 206 18.52 7.91 2.44
C LYS A 206 17.36 7.01 2.01
N PHE A 207 16.29 6.98 2.81
CA PHE A 207 15.08 6.23 2.49
C PHE A 207 14.47 6.66 1.17
N LYS A 208 14.38 7.98 0.93
CA LYS A 208 13.85 8.52 -0.32
C LYS A 208 14.69 8.07 -1.52
N SER A 209 16.02 8.12 -1.43
CA SER A 209 16.92 7.69 -2.51
C SER A 209 16.68 6.22 -2.90
N ILE A 210 16.56 5.35 -1.89
CA ILE A 210 16.20 3.94 -2.05
C ILE A 210 14.81 3.85 -2.71
N VAL A 211 13.78 4.47 -2.14
CA VAL A 211 12.40 4.45 -2.69
C VAL A 211 12.32 4.89 -4.14
N ASP A 212 13.04 5.94 -4.53
CA ASP A 212 13.06 6.50 -5.88
C ASP A 212 13.69 5.51 -6.86
N LYS A 213 14.83 4.89 -6.52
CA LYS A 213 15.46 3.82 -7.31
C LYS A 213 14.49 2.65 -7.57
N TYR A 214 13.70 2.27 -6.57
CA TYR A 214 12.66 1.24 -6.74
C TYR A 214 11.50 1.69 -7.63
N ASN A 215 11.12 2.95 -7.58
CA ASN A 215 9.99 3.45 -8.39
C ASN A 215 10.37 3.62 -9.86
N GLU A 216 11.66 3.82 -10.16
CA GLU A 216 12.20 3.99 -11.51
C GLU A 216 12.39 2.68 -12.29
N ARG A 217 12.16 1.53 -11.65
CA ARG A 217 12.27 0.20 -12.27
C ARG A 217 11.36 0.07 -13.50
N LYS A 218 11.92 -0.47 -14.57
CA LYS A 218 11.21 -0.78 -15.81
C LYS A 218 10.77 -2.24 -15.83
N GLU A 219 9.86 -2.57 -16.75
CA GLU A 219 9.39 -3.95 -16.94
C GLU A 219 10.53 -4.91 -17.31
N SER A 220 11.57 -4.42 -18.00
CA SER A 220 12.80 -5.18 -18.30
C SER A 220 13.55 -5.64 -17.05
N ASP A 221 13.42 -4.90 -15.95
CA ASP A 221 14.14 -5.15 -14.70
C ASP A 221 13.41 -6.20 -13.85
N ILE A 222 12.15 -6.51 -14.15
CA ILE A 222 11.35 -7.55 -13.50
C ILE A 222 11.98 -8.93 -13.70
N LEU A 223 12.58 -9.17 -14.87
CA LEU A 223 13.23 -10.44 -15.21
C LEU A 223 14.55 -10.64 -14.46
N GLN A 224 15.09 -9.60 -13.84
CA GLN A 224 16.32 -9.67 -13.05
C GLN A 224 15.96 -9.89 -11.58
N SER A 225 15.87 -11.15 -11.18
CA SER A 225 15.52 -11.56 -9.81
C SER A 225 16.31 -10.82 -8.72
N ASN A 226 17.57 -10.47 -9.00
CA ASN A 226 18.48 -9.85 -8.05
C ASN A 226 18.07 -8.41 -7.69
N VAL A 227 17.36 -7.69 -8.56
CA VAL A 227 17.02 -6.27 -8.34
C VAL A 227 16.08 -6.08 -7.15
N LEU A 228 15.13 -7.01 -6.96
CA LEU A 228 14.20 -6.98 -5.83
C LEU A 228 14.90 -7.36 -4.52
N GLU A 229 15.84 -8.30 -4.58
CA GLU A 229 16.60 -8.76 -3.42
C GLU A 229 17.58 -7.68 -2.94
N ASP A 230 18.32 -7.05 -3.86
CA ASP A 230 19.18 -5.90 -3.58
C ASP A 230 18.39 -4.78 -2.88
N PHE A 231 17.19 -4.48 -3.38
CA PHE A 231 16.33 -3.47 -2.77
C PHE A 231 15.85 -3.84 -1.36
N THR A 232 15.53 -5.12 -1.17
CA THR A 232 15.11 -5.65 0.12
C THR A 232 16.25 -5.50 1.13
N ASN A 233 17.47 -5.86 0.73
CA ASN A 233 18.67 -5.71 1.54
C ASN A 233 18.98 -4.24 1.86
N GLU A 234 18.91 -3.33 0.87
CA GLU A 234 19.11 -1.89 1.10
C GLU A 234 18.15 -1.32 2.17
N ILE A 235 16.88 -1.75 2.18
CA ILE A 235 15.93 -1.33 3.23
C ILE A 235 16.25 -1.95 4.58
N ILE A 236 16.61 -3.24 4.62
CA ILE A 236 16.97 -3.95 5.85
C ILE A 236 18.22 -3.33 6.49
N ASP A 237 19.24 -3.04 5.68
CA ASP A 237 20.46 -2.38 6.13
C ASP A 237 20.15 -1.01 6.71
N LEU A 238 19.33 -0.20 6.03
CA LEU A 238 18.91 1.10 6.53
C LEU A 238 18.10 1.00 7.83
N TYR A 239 17.30 -0.06 7.99
CA TYR A 239 16.59 -0.35 9.25
C TYR A 239 17.57 -0.68 10.39
N HIS A 240 18.59 -1.50 10.13
CA HIS A 240 19.63 -1.79 11.12
C HIS A 240 20.47 -0.56 11.48
N GLU A 241 20.80 0.29 10.50
CA GLU A 241 21.45 1.58 10.73
C GLU A 241 20.60 2.48 11.62
N LEU A 242 19.30 2.58 11.34
CA LEU A 242 18.36 3.40 12.12
C LEU A 242 18.26 2.90 13.56
N ARG A 243 18.17 1.58 13.76
CA ARG A 243 18.11 0.96 15.08
C ARG A 243 19.41 1.17 15.86
N LYS A 244 20.56 1.09 15.18
CA LYS A 244 21.85 1.41 15.78
C LYS A 244 21.90 2.88 16.19
N GLU A 245 21.51 3.79 15.31
CA GLU A 245 21.50 5.23 15.59
C GLU A 245 20.59 5.58 16.78
N LYS A 246 19.43 4.91 16.87
CA LYS A 246 18.52 5.05 18.02
C LYS A 246 19.19 4.66 19.33
N ASN A 247 20.17 3.74 19.35
CA ASN A 247 20.84 3.26 20.57
C ASN A 247 22.20 3.91 20.87
N THR A 248 22.76 4.72 19.95
CA THR A 248 24.10 5.33 20.10
C THR A 248 24.24 6.25 21.32
N PHE A 249 23.13 6.73 21.89
CA PHE A 249 23.14 7.50 23.15
C PHE A 249 23.75 6.70 24.30
N GLN A 250 23.53 5.38 24.33
CA GLN A 250 24.04 4.49 25.37
C GLN A 250 25.57 4.43 25.36
N ASP A 251 26.18 4.37 24.16
CA ASP A 251 27.62 4.35 23.98
C ASP A 251 28.28 5.66 24.44
N LEU A 252 27.54 6.77 24.37
CA LEU A 252 27.97 8.09 24.80
C LEU A 252 27.67 8.36 26.30
N GLY A 253 26.92 7.48 26.96
CA GLY A 253 26.50 7.65 28.35
C GLY A 253 25.55 8.83 28.58
N ILE A 254 24.86 9.28 27.53
CA ILE A 254 23.91 10.40 27.55
C ILE A 254 22.49 9.90 27.28
N ASP A 255 21.47 10.70 27.55
CA ASP A 255 20.09 10.36 27.19
C ASP A 255 19.75 10.65 25.71
N LEU A 256 18.55 10.24 25.28
CA LEU A 256 18.08 10.38 23.89
C LEU A 256 17.93 11.85 23.49
N GLU A 257 17.46 12.69 24.40
CA GLU A 257 17.27 14.12 24.23
C GLU A 257 18.61 14.86 24.12
N GLU A 258 19.59 14.51 24.95
CA GLU A 258 20.97 14.99 24.93
C GLU A 258 21.68 14.59 23.64
N LYS A 259 21.47 13.36 23.15
CA LYS A 259 21.98 12.94 21.84
C LYS A 259 21.39 13.77 20.71
N ALA A 260 20.09 14.07 20.75
CA ALA A 260 19.46 14.94 19.77
C ALA A 260 20.05 16.36 19.81
N PHE A 261 20.30 16.90 21.00
CA PHE A 261 20.95 18.19 21.16
C PHE A 261 22.41 18.18 20.64
N TYR A 262 23.18 17.14 20.96
CA TYR A 262 24.52 16.93 20.44
C TYR A 262 24.55 16.92 18.90
N ASP A 263 23.62 16.20 18.27
CA ASP A 263 23.53 16.15 16.81
C ASP A 263 23.19 17.51 16.19
N ILE A 264 22.35 18.31 16.85
CA ILE A 264 22.07 19.69 16.43
C ILE A 264 23.35 20.53 16.51
N LEU A 265 24.09 20.47 17.62
CA LEU A 265 25.34 21.21 17.77
C LEU A 265 26.37 20.78 16.73
N LYS A 266 26.51 19.48 16.47
CA LYS A 266 27.39 18.93 15.44
C LYS A 266 27.00 19.42 14.04
N ALA A 267 25.71 19.42 13.70
CA ALA A 267 25.21 19.93 12.43
C ALA A 267 25.48 21.44 12.26
N ILE A 268 25.29 22.24 13.32
CA ILE A 268 25.61 23.67 13.33
C ILE A 268 27.12 23.89 13.17
N ALA A 269 27.94 23.14 13.90
CA ALA A 269 29.40 23.24 13.82
C ALA A 269 29.90 22.99 12.38
N HIS A 270 29.41 21.94 11.72
CA HIS A 270 29.71 21.67 10.31
C HIS A 270 29.18 22.76 9.37
N LYS A 271 27.96 23.28 9.59
CA LYS A 271 27.37 24.29 8.72
C LYS A 271 28.12 25.62 8.74
N TYR A 272 28.66 26.00 9.89
CA TYR A 272 29.37 27.28 10.09
C TYR A 272 30.90 27.11 10.16
N ASP A 273 31.42 25.93 9.81
CA ASP A 273 32.85 25.61 9.75
C ASP A 273 33.61 25.93 11.06
N PHE A 274 32.94 25.69 12.20
CA PHE A 274 33.59 25.81 13.49
C PHE A 274 34.62 24.68 13.64
N ASN A 275 35.90 25.03 13.67
CA ASN A 275 36.97 24.11 14.06
C ASN A 275 36.78 23.72 15.52
N TYR A 276 36.16 22.57 15.76
CA TYR A 276 36.21 21.90 17.05
C TYR A 276 37.41 20.93 17.03
N PRO A 277 38.37 21.04 17.96
CA PRO A 277 39.38 20.01 18.12
C PRO A 277 38.67 18.72 18.51
N ARG A 278 38.78 17.70 17.65
CA ARG A 278 38.44 16.32 18.04
C ARG A 278 39.60 15.85 18.91
N GLU A 279 39.47 16.03 20.22
CA GLU A 279 40.19 15.19 21.18
C GLU A 279 39.36 13.93 21.45
#